data_AF-A0A813BGJ1-F1
#
_entry.id   AF-A0A813BGJ1-F1
#
_cell.length_a   1.000
_cell.length_b   1.000
_cell.length_c   1.000
_cell.angle_alpha   90.00
_cell.angle_beta   90.00
_cell.angle_gamma   90.00
#
_symmetry.space_group_name_H-M   'P 1'
#
loop_
_entity.id
_entity.type
_entity.pdbx_description
1 polymer ?
#
loop_
_entity_poly.entity_id
_entity_poly.type
_entity_poly.pdbx_seq_one_letter_code
_entity_poly.pdbx_strand_id
1 'polypeptide(L)'
;FAAVSASSLATTATMGLVAMPEMRKHNYNVSMASGSVVAGGTIGSLIPPSGMFIIYGILTETSIGKMFAAGIIPGILLALFYMIAIAIWCRLDPNAGPRGPKYTLKEKLWSFTRTGEVIVLFALVMGGIVLGWFTPTEAGAIGAFGAIVVSVARRRLTWAAARTAIYSTLKTTGMIFGILFGALVFNSFITASTIPLNIVNFVTDSGLPPMAVLFLVLGVYFVLGMVLDASAMMTLTIPLFFPLMMNLGFDAILFGVLVVRMTEIALITPPVGMNVYILSGVVKDIPLEKIFKGALPFVAADILHVAMLPPAKRGWGLVTTTGVLTGFGHGFVAFAVSALLKPIALDLETSRGAVSTAIGLGRLASGIASPIVGRATDRSGARGVVVLGMVLTALGLVALGFVQTEATLYLAWSVLVSAGVAAGFTVALDKLVVASIRETRGMALAMRFSVAAVVSTLLVPFVTVLVDTVGWRNTCSIWALVILALLPIPLLTFERHTPPQPPASGIAKNSAGTVRSILVQPALWLIAFAFMAQAAVVTGLSVHLVPLMTDNGLTATVAGTLFGGMILLSVPVRLLAGVVADRAPISVLPIFLAILLVLEA
;
A
#
# COMPACT_ATOMS: atom_id res chain seq x y z
N PHE A 1 -18.36 11.42 -0.85
CA PHE A 1 -18.63 12.35 -1.96
C PHE A 1 -17.93 11.91 -3.24
N ALA A 2 -16.62 11.67 -3.20
CA ALA A 2 -15.81 11.04 -4.26
C ALA A 2 -16.55 9.97 -5.10
N ALA A 3 -17.09 8.93 -4.45
CA ALA A 3 -17.85 7.84 -5.10
C ALA A 3 -19.21 8.25 -5.72
N VAL A 4 -19.55 9.54 -5.76
CA VAL A 4 -20.78 10.06 -6.40
C VAL A 4 -20.45 10.99 -7.55
N SER A 5 -19.39 11.81 -7.42
CA SER A 5 -19.00 12.78 -8.44
C SER A 5 -18.18 12.18 -9.57
N ALA A 6 -17.48 11.05 -9.32
CA ALA A 6 -16.57 10.39 -10.26
C ALA A 6 -15.49 11.32 -10.87
N SER A 7 -15.23 12.47 -10.24
CA SER A 7 -14.36 13.54 -10.73
C SER A 7 -13.55 14.18 -9.61
N SER A 8 -12.23 14.20 -9.77
CA SER A 8 -11.27 14.82 -8.84
C SER A 8 -11.49 16.33 -8.68
N LEU A 9 -11.62 17.02 -9.81
CA LEU A 9 -11.84 18.47 -9.90
C LEU A 9 -13.16 18.90 -9.25
N ALA A 10 -14.27 18.23 -9.60
CA ALA A 10 -15.58 18.53 -9.04
C ALA A 10 -15.66 18.23 -7.54
N THR A 11 -14.99 17.18 -7.09
CA THR A 11 -14.86 16.84 -5.66
C THR A 11 -14.11 17.93 -4.91
N THR A 12 -12.98 18.39 -5.44
CA THR A 12 -12.17 19.43 -4.81
C THR A 12 -12.97 20.73 -4.66
N ALA A 13 -13.69 21.15 -5.71
CA ALA A 13 -14.53 22.35 -5.65
C ALA A 13 -15.65 22.22 -4.60
N THR A 14 -16.38 21.11 -4.63
CA THR A 14 -17.55 20.93 -3.76
C THR A 14 -17.15 20.74 -2.30
N MET A 15 -16.15 19.89 -2.05
CA MET A 15 -15.65 19.67 -0.70
C MET A 15 -14.93 20.90 -0.15
N GLY A 16 -14.27 21.70 -1.00
CA GLY A 16 -13.69 22.98 -0.59
C GLY A 16 -14.73 23.95 -0.04
N LEU A 17 -15.85 24.11 -0.74
CA LEU A 17 -16.94 25.01 -0.32
C LEU A 17 -17.62 24.56 0.99
N VAL A 18 -17.66 23.26 1.27
CA VAL A 18 -18.34 22.71 2.45
C VAL A 18 -17.40 22.53 3.64
N ALA A 19 -16.19 22.03 3.42
CA ALA A 19 -15.26 21.66 4.48
C ALA A 19 -14.41 22.84 4.98
N MET A 20 -13.99 23.74 4.09
CA MET A 20 -13.10 24.85 4.48
C MET A 20 -13.73 25.79 5.51
N PRO A 21 -15.01 26.21 5.38
CA PRO A 21 -15.64 27.07 6.40
C PRO A 21 -15.72 26.39 7.78
N GLU A 22 -16.07 25.11 7.84
CA GLU A 22 -16.17 24.37 9.11
C GLU A 22 -14.79 24.10 9.73
N MET A 23 -13.79 23.75 8.93
CA MET A 23 -12.40 23.60 9.40
C MET A 23 -11.87 24.91 9.98
N ARG A 24 -12.18 26.06 9.36
CA ARG A 24 -11.84 27.38 9.91
C ARG A 24 -12.56 27.69 11.22
N LYS A 25 -13.86 27.40 11.30
CA LYS A 25 -14.65 27.56 12.52
C LYS A 25 -14.07 26.77 13.69
N HIS A 26 -13.45 25.64 13.41
CA HIS A 26 -12.74 24.81 14.38
C HIS A 26 -11.25 25.13 14.51
N ASN A 27 -10.77 26.25 13.97
CA ASN A 27 -9.37 26.72 14.08
C ASN A 27 -8.31 25.76 13.50
N TYR A 28 -8.66 25.01 12.44
CA TYR A 28 -7.67 24.18 11.73
C TYR A 28 -6.68 25.06 10.97
N ASN A 29 -5.42 24.62 10.91
CA ASN A 29 -4.40 25.27 10.08
C ASN A 29 -4.82 25.24 8.61
N VAL A 30 -4.78 26.41 7.98
CA VAL A 30 -5.28 26.64 6.62
C VAL A 30 -4.52 25.81 5.58
N SER A 31 -3.21 25.62 5.74
CA SER A 31 -2.40 24.81 4.81
C SER A 31 -2.76 23.34 4.91
N MET A 32 -2.90 22.80 6.13
CA MET A 32 -3.31 21.41 6.33
C MET A 32 -4.74 21.16 5.84
N ALA A 33 -5.67 22.08 6.14
CA ALA A 33 -7.07 22.00 5.72
C ALA A 33 -7.19 22.03 4.18
N SER A 34 -6.58 23.02 3.53
CA SER A 34 -6.60 23.15 2.06
C SER A 34 -5.90 21.98 1.36
N GLY A 35 -4.75 21.55 1.87
CA GLY A 35 -4.03 20.37 1.38
C GLY A 35 -4.87 19.09 1.48
N SER A 36 -5.56 18.88 2.61
CA SER A 36 -6.43 17.72 2.84
C SER A 36 -7.63 17.70 1.89
N VAL A 37 -8.20 18.87 1.57
CA VAL A 37 -9.31 18.99 0.62
C VAL A 37 -8.85 18.67 -0.81
N VAL A 38 -7.72 19.25 -1.23
CA VAL A 38 -7.14 19.01 -2.56
C VAL A 38 -6.77 17.54 -2.74
N ALA A 39 -6.04 16.97 -1.78
CA ALA A 39 -5.65 15.56 -1.79
C ALA A 39 -6.89 14.65 -1.72
N GLY A 40 -7.86 14.95 -0.84
CA GLY A 40 -9.11 14.19 -0.75
C GLY A 40 -9.91 14.16 -2.05
N GLY A 41 -9.76 15.19 -2.90
CA GLY A 41 -10.30 15.22 -4.26
C GLY A 41 -9.83 14.05 -5.12
N THR A 42 -8.55 13.68 -5.03
CA THR A 42 -7.91 12.69 -5.90
C THR A 42 -8.41 11.27 -5.70
N ILE A 43 -8.91 10.96 -4.50
CA ILE A 43 -9.57 9.69 -4.19
C ILE A 43 -10.81 9.49 -5.09
N GLY A 44 -11.45 10.58 -5.51
CA GLY A 44 -12.65 10.60 -6.36
C GLY A 44 -12.50 9.90 -7.70
N SER A 45 -11.29 9.89 -8.26
CA SER A 45 -11.02 9.19 -9.52
C SER A 45 -10.60 7.73 -9.32
N LEU A 46 -10.32 7.30 -8.08
CA LEU A 46 -9.81 5.96 -7.80
C LEU A 46 -10.90 5.03 -7.23
N ILE A 47 -11.78 5.55 -6.38
CA ILE A 47 -12.92 4.80 -5.84
C ILE A 47 -14.06 4.86 -6.86
N PRO A 48 -14.57 3.71 -7.35
CA PRO A 48 -15.66 3.67 -8.31
C PRO A 48 -16.95 4.37 -7.83
N PRO A 49 -17.85 4.76 -8.75
CA PRO A 49 -17.65 4.90 -10.18
C PRO A 49 -16.58 5.96 -10.51
N SER A 50 -15.70 5.67 -11.47
CA SER A 50 -14.57 6.55 -11.84
C SER A 50 -14.62 6.87 -13.33
N GLY A 51 -14.63 8.16 -13.67
CA GLY A 51 -14.57 8.61 -15.06
C GLY A 51 -13.25 8.23 -15.74
N MET A 52 -12.12 8.30 -15.02
CA MET A 52 -10.80 8.00 -15.58
C MET A 52 -10.63 6.51 -15.90
N PHE A 53 -11.21 5.62 -15.08
CA PHE A 53 -11.23 4.19 -15.40
C PHE A 53 -12.14 3.84 -16.57
N ILE A 54 -13.23 4.59 -16.77
CA ILE A 54 -14.07 4.42 -17.97
C ILE A 54 -13.30 4.85 -19.21
N ILE A 55 -12.65 6.03 -19.20
CA ILE A 55 -11.85 6.53 -20.32
C ILE A 55 -10.74 5.53 -20.65
N TYR A 56 -9.98 5.07 -19.66
CA TYR A 56 -8.96 4.05 -19.86
C TYR A 56 -9.54 2.76 -20.44
N GLY A 57 -10.64 2.26 -19.87
CA GLY A 57 -11.31 1.03 -20.29
C GLY A 57 -11.76 1.08 -21.76
N ILE A 58 -12.31 2.21 -22.18
CA ILE A 58 -12.73 2.43 -23.58
C ILE A 58 -11.51 2.48 -24.51
N LEU A 59 -10.48 3.26 -24.17
CA LEU A 59 -9.31 3.44 -25.02
C LEU A 59 -8.47 2.17 -25.19
N THR A 60 -8.51 1.28 -24.20
CA THR A 60 -7.71 0.04 -24.16
C THR A 60 -8.55 -1.21 -24.39
N GLU A 61 -9.86 -1.05 -24.60
CA GLU A 61 -10.83 -2.15 -24.70
C GLU A 61 -10.78 -3.12 -23.49
N THR A 62 -10.39 -2.60 -22.32
CA THR A 62 -10.33 -3.39 -21.07
C THR A 62 -11.67 -3.38 -20.34
N SER A 63 -11.91 -4.45 -19.55
CA SER A 63 -13.14 -4.57 -18.78
C SER A 63 -13.22 -3.47 -17.70
N ILE A 64 -14.17 -2.54 -17.89
CA ILE A 64 -14.47 -1.46 -16.94
C ILE A 64 -14.82 -2.03 -15.55
N GLY A 65 -15.56 -3.15 -15.50
CA GLY A 65 -15.90 -3.81 -14.24
C GLY A 65 -14.66 -4.28 -13.46
N LYS A 66 -13.66 -4.85 -14.16
CA LYS A 66 -12.38 -5.22 -13.54
C LYS A 66 -11.57 -4.01 -13.12
N MET A 67 -11.56 -2.93 -13.91
CA MET A 67 -10.92 -1.66 -13.53
C MET A 67 -11.53 -1.08 -12.26
N PHE A 68 -12.86 -1.07 -12.15
CA PHE A 68 -13.54 -0.61 -10.94
C PHE A 68 -13.20 -1.48 -9.74
N ALA A 69 -13.25 -2.81 -9.88
CA ALA A 69 -12.85 -3.71 -8.81
C ALA A 69 -11.38 -3.48 -8.36
N ALA A 70 -10.48 -3.27 -9.32
CA ALA A 70 -9.07 -3.01 -9.08
C ALA A 70 -8.81 -1.67 -8.38
N GLY A 71 -9.68 -0.67 -8.55
CA GLY A 71 -9.58 0.64 -7.89
C GLY A 71 -9.92 0.63 -6.40
N ILE A 72 -10.70 -0.35 -5.92
CA ILE A 72 -11.19 -0.39 -4.54
C ILE A 72 -10.03 -0.49 -3.53
N ILE A 73 -9.14 -1.46 -3.71
CA ILE A 73 -8.04 -1.71 -2.76
C ILE A 73 -7.06 -0.52 -2.73
N PRO A 74 -6.53 -0.04 -3.87
CA PRO A 74 -5.71 1.17 -3.92
C PRO A 74 -6.43 2.40 -3.36
N GLY A 75 -7.74 2.53 -3.59
CA GLY A 75 -8.56 3.62 -3.05
C GLY A 75 -8.61 3.65 -1.53
N ILE A 76 -8.89 2.50 -0.92
CA ILE A 76 -8.93 2.36 0.55
C ILE A 76 -7.54 2.55 1.14
N LEU A 77 -6.53 1.94 0.51
CA LEU A 77 -5.14 2.06 0.97
C LEU A 77 -4.69 3.52 0.92
N LEU A 78 -4.97 4.23 -0.17
CA LEU A 78 -4.70 5.65 -0.28
C LEU A 78 -5.38 6.48 0.82
N ALA A 79 -6.66 6.21 1.10
CA ALA A 79 -7.37 6.88 2.19
C ALA A 79 -6.69 6.65 3.55
N LEU A 80 -6.19 5.43 3.81
CA LEU A 80 -5.39 5.12 5.00
C LEU A 80 -4.09 5.93 5.03
N PHE A 81 -3.39 6.05 3.90
CA PHE A 81 -2.17 6.84 3.78
C PHE A 81 -2.42 8.32 4.09
N TYR A 82 -3.51 8.91 3.59
CA TYR A 82 -3.88 10.29 3.90
C TYR A 82 -4.27 10.46 5.37
N MET A 83 -5.00 9.50 5.96
CA MET A 83 -5.31 9.54 7.40
C MET A 83 -4.04 9.47 8.25
N ILE A 84 -3.07 8.63 7.87
CA ILE A 84 -1.77 8.54 8.53
C ILE A 84 -1.00 9.86 8.37
N ALA A 85 -0.94 10.43 7.16
CA ALA A 85 -0.28 11.71 6.90
C ALA A 85 -0.86 12.85 7.77
N ILE A 86 -2.19 12.96 7.85
CA ILE A 86 -2.87 13.93 8.72
C ILE A 86 -2.56 13.66 10.19
N ALA A 87 -2.57 12.39 10.61
CA ALA A 87 -2.32 12.00 11.99
C ALA A 87 -0.84 12.22 12.40
N ILE A 88 0.10 12.15 11.46
CA ILE A 88 1.49 12.56 11.67
C ILE A 88 1.56 14.07 11.78
N TRP A 89 0.93 14.81 10.87
CA TRP A 89 0.93 16.27 10.87
C TRP A 89 0.38 16.84 12.17
N CYS A 90 -0.80 16.39 12.62
CA CYS A 90 -1.42 16.86 13.87
C CYS A 90 -0.60 16.52 15.13
N ARG A 91 0.34 15.56 15.05
CA ARG A 91 1.25 15.24 16.16
C ARG A 91 2.51 16.08 16.16
N LEU A 92 3.00 16.46 14.98
CA LEU A 92 4.12 17.36 14.82
C LEU A 92 3.73 18.81 15.13
N ASP A 93 2.52 19.20 14.72
CA ASP A 93 1.92 20.50 15.00
C ASP A 93 0.51 20.30 15.59
N PRO A 94 0.36 20.26 16.93
CA PRO A 94 -0.93 20.14 17.60
C PRO A 94 -1.90 21.29 17.29
N ASN A 95 -1.39 22.45 16.88
CA ASN A 95 -2.21 23.59 16.48
C ASN A 95 -2.73 23.42 15.04
N ALA A 96 -2.21 22.45 14.28
CA ALA A 96 -2.70 22.19 12.92
C ALA A 96 -4.12 21.63 12.91
N GLY A 97 -4.46 20.76 13.86
CA GLY A 97 -5.77 20.13 14.00
C GLY A 97 -6.20 20.08 15.47
N PRO A 98 -6.71 21.19 16.03
CA PRO A 98 -7.10 21.24 17.44
C PRO A 98 -8.18 20.19 17.76
N ARG A 99 -8.12 19.64 18.98
CA ARG A 99 -9.02 18.57 19.40
C ARG A 99 -10.47 19.05 19.44
N GLY A 100 -11.30 18.47 18.58
CA GLY A 100 -12.75 18.68 18.60
C GLY A 100 -13.45 18.00 19.78
N PRO A 101 -14.77 18.22 19.93
CA PRO A 101 -15.59 17.56 20.95
C PRO A 101 -15.51 16.04 20.84
N LYS A 102 -15.53 15.34 21.98
CA LYS A 102 -15.64 13.87 21.98
C LYS A 102 -17.07 13.48 21.63
N TYR A 103 -17.22 12.58 20.68
CA TYR A 103 -18.50 11.97 20.31
C TYR A 103 -18.47 10.47 20.62
N THR A 104 -19.60 9.97 21.12
CA THR A 104 -19.83 8.55 21.40
C THR A 104 -19.85 7.73 20.11
N LEU A 105 -19.58 6.43 20.22
CA LEU A 105 -19.63 5.51 19.07
C LEU A 105 -21.03 5.47 18.44
N LYS A 106 -22.08 5.63 19.26
CA LYS A 106 -23.48 5.74 18.82
C LYS A 106 -23.70 6.99 17.97
N GLU A 107 -23.19 8.16 18.36
CA GLU A 107 -23.30 9.40 17.58
C GLU A 107 -22.52 9.31 16.26
N LYS A 108 -21.34 8.68 16.27
CA LYS A 108 -20.55 8.43 15.07
C LYS A 108 -21.31 7.54 14.08
N LEU A 109 -21.86 6.41 14.52
CA LEU A 109 -22.65 5.51 13.68
C LEU A 109 -23.97 6.17 13.23
N TRP A 110 -24.63 6.92 14.11
CA TRP A 110 -25.86 7.63 13.74
C TRP A 110 -25.61 8.66 12.64
N SER A 111 -24.45 9.31 12.63
CA SER A 111 -24.08 10.26 11.57
C SER A 111 -24.02 9.61 10.19
N PHE A 112 -23.71 8.31 10.08
CA PHE A 112 -23.76 7.58 8.81
C PHE A 112 -25.17 7.43 8.25
N THR A 113 -26.21 7.38 9.11
CA THR A 113 -27.61 7.22 8.65
C THR A 113 -28.06 8.39 7.77
N ARG A 114 -27.52 9.60 7.98
CA ARG A 114 -27.82 10.78 7.16
C ARG A 114 -27.26 10.70 5.73
N THR A 115 -26.27 9.83 5.51
CA THR A 115 -25.61 9.58 4.21
C THR A 115 -25.91 8.17 3.67
N GLY A 116 -26.76 7.40 4.35
CA GLY A 116 -26.99 5.98 4.08
C GLY A 116 -27.47 5.70 2.66
N GLU A 117 -28.31 6.56 2.09
CA GLU A 117 -28.86 6.41 0.74
C GLU A 117 -27.77 6.36 -0.34
N VAL A 118 -26.70 7.15 -0.19
CA VAL A 118 -25.56 7.15 -1.11
C VAL A 118 -24.77 5.85 -0.99
N ILE A 119 -24.61 5.35 0.24
CA ILE A 119 -23.92 4.08 0.51
C ILE A 119 -24.72 2.91 -0.08
N VAL A 120 -26.04 2.93 0.06
CA VAL A 120 -26.94 1.93 -0.54
C VAL A 120 -26.84 1.97 -2.07
N LEU A 121 -26.88 3.16 -2.67
CA LEU A 121 -26.76 3.31 -4.12
C LEU A 121 -25.40 2.80 -4.62
N PHE A 122 -24.31 3.16 -3.94
CA PHE A 122 -22.97 2.64 -4.23
C PHE A 122 -22.92 1.12 -4.10
N ALA A 123 -23.42 0.56 -2.99
CA ALA A 123 -23.41 -0.89 -2.76
C ALA A 123 -24.25 -1.64 -3.79
N LEU A 124 -25.38 -1.07 -4.25
CA LEU A 124 -26.21 -1.63 -5.31
C LEU A 124 -25.47 -1.67 -6.65
N VAL A 125 -24.92 -0.53 -7.08
CA VAL A 125 -24.23 -0.40 -8.37
C VAL A 125 -22.93 -1.23 -8.36
N MET A 126 -22.07 -1.03 -7.36
CA MET A 126 -20.78 -1.71 -7.28
C MET A 126 -20.91 -3.18 -6.90
N GLY A 127 -21.80 -3.52 -5.96
CA GLY A 127 -22.10 -4.90 -5.63
C GLY A 127 -22.66 -5.65 -6.83
N GLY A 128 -23.57 -5.03 -7.58
CA GLY A 128 -24.12 -5.61 -8.81
C GLY A 128 -23.06 -5.84 -9.90
N ILE A 129 -22.11 -4.91 -10.10
CA ILE A 129 -21.01 -5.10 -11.05
C ILE A 129 -20.06 -6.21 -10.59
N VAL A 130 -19.65 -6.22 -9.32
CA VAL A 130 -18.66 -7.18 -8.79
C VAL A 130 -19.24 -8.60 -8.71
N LEU A 131 -20.53 -8.73 -8.38
CA LEU A 131 -21.24 -10.01 -8.35
C LEU A 131 -21.67 -10.48 -9.75
N GLY A 132 -21.51 -9.63 -10.78
CA GLY A 132 -21.87 -9.95 -12.16
C GLY A 132 -23.37 -9.90 -12.45
N TRP A 133 -24.17 -9.23 -11.60
CA TRP A 133 -25.60 -9.03 -11.83
C TRP A 133 -25.88 -8.05 -12.97
N PHE A 134 -25.00 -7.04 -13.13
CA PHE A 134 -25.15 -5.99 -14.13
C PHE A 134 -23.82 -5.75 -14.86
N THR A 135 -23.91 -5.46 -16.15
CA THR A 135 -22.82 -4.83 -16.91
C THR A 135 -22.64 -3.36 -16.46
N PRO A 136 -21.48 -2.72 -16.72
CA PRO A 136 -21.26 -1.32 -16.35
C PRO A 136 -22.33 -0.35 -16.88
N THR A 137 -22.85 -0.60 -18.08
CA THR A 137 -23.91 0.22 -18.70
C THR A 137 -25.25 0.06 -17.95
N GLU A 138 -25.63 -1.19 -17.65
CA GLU A 138 -26.85 -1.49 -16.87
C GLU A 138 -26.74 -0.94 -15.44
N ALA A 139 -25.56 -1.07 -14.82
CA ALA A 139 -25.28 -0.53 -13.51
C ALA A 139 -25.40 1.01 -13.49
N GLY A 140 -25.01 1.68 -14.57
CA GLY A 140 -25.25 3.12 -14.76
C GLY A 140 -26.74 3.47 -14.81
N ALA A 141 -27.55 2.69 -15.54
CA ALA A 141 -29.00 2.89 -15.61
C ALA A 141 -29.68 2.66 -14.23
N ILE A 142 -29.29 1.61 -13.53
CA ILE A 142 -29.78 1.31 -12.17
C ILE A 142 -29.33 2.39 -11.18
N GLY A 143 -28.10 2.89 -11.31
CA GLY A 143 -27.59 4.01 -10.51
C GLY A 143 -28.39 5.30 -10.72
N ALA A 144 -28.69 5.64 -11.98
CA ALA A 144 -29.50 6.81 -12.31
C ALA A 144 -30.95 6.66 -11.79
N PHE A 145 -31.57 5.51 -11.99
CA PHE A 145 -32.90 5.22 -11.47
C PHE A 145 -32.94 5.28 -9.93
N GLY A 146 -31.97 4.66 -9.26
CA GLY A 146 -31.84 4.71 -7.81
C GLY A 146 -31.65 6.14 -7.28
N ALA A 147 -30.87 6.98 -7.97
CA ALA A 147 -30.72 8.40 -7.62
C ALA A 147 -32.03 9.19 -7.77
N ILE A 148 -32.88 8.87 -8.76
CA ILE A 148 -34.22 9.45 -8.91
C ILE A 148 -35.11 9.02 -7.74
N VAL A 149 -35.16 7.72 -7.42
CA VAL A 149 -35.94 7.17 -6.29
C VAL A 149 -35.55 7.85 -4.98
N VAL A 150 -34.25 7.98 -4.72
CA VAL A 150 -33.69 8.69 -3.56
C VAL A 150 -34.13 10.16 -3.55
N SER A 151 -34.05 10.85 -4.68
CA SER A 151 -34.43 12.26 -4.79
C SER A 151 -35.94 12.50 -4.55
N VAL A 152 -36.78 11.56 -5.01
CA VAL A 152 -38.23 11.56 -4.75
C VAL A 152 -38.52 11.28 -3.28
N ALA A 153 -37.88 10.27 -2.68
CA ALA A 153 -38.04 9.95 -1.26
C ALA A 153 -37.65 11.13 -0.35
N ARG A 154 -36.62 11.89 -0.72
CA ARG A 154 -36.23 13.14 -0.03
C ARG A 154 -37.14 14.33 -0.30
N ARG A 155 -38.12 14.22 -1.21
CA ARG A 155 -38.97 15.32 -1.70
C ARG A 155 -38.17 16.52 -2.22
N ARG A 156 -37.01 16.25 -2.83
CA ARG A 156 -36.09 17.27 -3.38
C ARG A 156 -36.03 17.27 -4.90
N LEU A 157 -36.71 16.34 -5.57
CA LEU A 157 -36.79 16.31 -7.02
C LEU A 157 -37.72 17.43 -7.52
N THR A 158 -37.13 18.57 -7.90
CA THR A 158 -37.82 19.66 -8.59
C THR A 158 -37.47 19.65 -10.07
N TRP A 159 -38.32 20.26 -10.91
CA TRP A 159 -38.03 20.41 -12.34
C TRP A 159 -36.70 21.14 -12.60
N ALA A 160 -36.41 22.17 -11.79
CA ALA A 160 -35.14 22.88 -11.84
C ALA A 160 -33.96 21.95 -11.54
N ALA A 161 -34.03 21.17 -10.45
CA ALA A 161 -32.99 20.22 -10.08
C ALA A 161 -32.79 19.12 -11.15
N ALA A 162 -33.87 18.60 -11.72
CA ALA A 162 -33.82 17.61 -12.80
C ALA A 162 -33.16 18.18 -14.05
N ARG A 163 -33.54 19.40 -14.48
CA ARG A 163 -32.94 20.07 -15.64
C ARG A 163 -31.45 20.33 -15.42
N THR A 164 -31.07 20.79 -14.22
CA THR A 164 -29.65 20.99 -13.87
C THR A 164 -28.87 19.68 -13.93
N ALA A 165 -29.40 18.60 -13.34
CA ALA A 165 -28.75 17.30 -13.36
C ALA A 165 -28.55 16.78 -14.80
N ILE A 166 -29.61 16.79 -15.63
CA ILE A 166 -29.55 16.35 -17.03
C ILE A 166 -28.53 17.17 -17.83
N TYR A 167 -28.57 18.51 -17.71
CA TYR A 167 -27.66 19.37 -18.43
C TYR A 167 -26.20 19.15 -18.00
N SER A 168 -25.93 19.04 -16.69
CA SER A 168 -24.61 18.73 -16.17
C SER A 168 -24.10 17.38 -16.67
N THR A 169 -24.94 16.34 -16.66
CA THR A 169 -24.60 15.02 -17.19
C THR A 169 -24.30 15.09 -18.69
N LEU A 170 -25.18 15.69 -19.49
CA LEU A 170 -24.99 15.84 -20.94
C LEU A 170 -23.71 16.62 -21.28
N LYS A 171 -23.39 17.67 -20.52
CA LYS A 171 -22.16 18.45 -20.71
C LYS A 171 -20.92 17.59 -20.46
N THR A 172 -20.88 16.86 -19.34
CA THR A 172 -19.75 15.97 -19.02
C THR A 172 -19.63 14.83 -20.03
N THR A 173 -20.75 14.20 -20.38
CA THR A 173 -20.78 13.13 -21.40
C THR A 173 -20.34 13.64 -22.76
N GLY A 174 -20.79 14.82 -23.20
CA GLY A 174 -20.39 15.44 -24.46
C GLY A 174 -18.90 15.77 -24.51
N MET A 175 -18.33 16.27 -23.41
CA MET A 175 -16.88 16.45 -23.28
C MET A 175 -16.13 15.11 -23.44
N ILE A 176 -16.57 14.06 -22.75
CA ILE A 176 -15.95 12.72 -22.84
C ILE A 176 -16.02 12.19 -24.28
N PHE A 177 -17.19 12.21 -24.93
CA PHE A 177 -17.34 11.71 -26.30
C PHE A 177 -16.55 12.54 -27.32
N GLY A 178 -16.48 13.87 -27.15
CA GLY A 178 -15.67 14.72 -28.02
C GLY A 178 -14.18 14.39 -27.92
N ILE A 179 -13.68 14.22 -26.70
CA ILE A 179 -12.30 13.77 -26.44
C ILE A 179 -12.06 12.38 -27.04
N LEU A 180 -12.97 11.42 -26.82
CA LEU A 180 -12.85 10.06 -27.36
C LEU A 180 -12.86 10.04 -28.89
N PHE A 181 -13.68 10.86 -29.55
CA PHE A 181 -13.68 10.95 -31.01
C PHE A 181 -12.31 11.40 -31.54
N GLY A 182 -11.74 12.47 -30.96
CA GLY A 182 -10.39 12.91 -31.29
C GLY A 182 -9.32 11.86 -30.97
N ALA A 183 -9.46 11.17 -29.83
CA ALA A 183 -8.58 10.08 -29.41
C ALA A 183 -8.54 8.93 -30.41
N LEU A 184 -9.70 8.50 -30.90
CA LEU A 184 -9.81 7.35 -31.82
C LEU A 184 -9.23 7.67 -33.19
N VAL A 185 -9.46 8.89 -33.71
CA VAL A 185 -8.82 9.37 -34.94
C VAL A 185 -7.30 9.45 -34.77
N PHE A 186 -6.84 10.01 -33.64
CA PHE A 186 -5.42 10.08 -33.33
C PHE A 186 -4.78 8.69 -33.14
N ASN A 187 -5.43 7.76 -32.45
CA ASN A 187 -4.97 6.39 -32.26
C ASN A 187 -4.81 5.67 -33.61
N SER A 188 -5.75 5.89 -34.54
CA SER A 188 -5.66 5.34 -35.91
C SER A 188 -4.43 5.88 -36.64
N PHE A 189 -4.12 7.17 -36.50
CA PHE A 189 -2.91 7.78 -37.05
C PHE A 189 -1.62 7.24 -36.40
N ILE A 190 -1.57 7.12 -35.07
CA ILE A 190 -0.43 6.56 -34.34
C ILE A 190 -0.17 5.11 -34.73
N THR A 191 -1.24 4.32 -34.89
CA THR A 191 -1.14 2.92 -35.33
C THR A 191 -0.65 2.83 -36.78
N ALA A 192 -1.19 3.66 -37.67
CA ALA A 192 -0.80 3.70 -39.08
C ALA A 192 0.65 4.19 -39.30
N SER A 193 1.14 5.10 -38.45
CA SER A 193 2.48 5.67 -38.53
C SER A 193 3.58 4.77 -37.95
N THR A 194 3.23 3.58 -37.44
CA THR A 194 4.13 2.59 -36.82
C THR A 194 5.01 3.13 -35.69
N ILE A 195 4.70 4.31 -35.16
CA ILE A 195 5.41 4.95 -34.04
C ILE A 195 5.53 4.01 -32.83
N PRO A 196 4.48 3.27 -32.41
CA PRO A 196 4.60 2.33 -31.29
C PRO A 196 5.64 1.24 -31.53
N LEU A 197 5.73 0.70 -32.75
CA LEU A 197 6.72 -0.33 -33.12
C LEU A 197 8.15 0.24 -33.05
N ASN A 198 8.36 1.46 -33.53
CA ASN A 198 9.67 2.11 -33.47
C ASN A 198 10.12 2.39 -32.02
N ILE A 199 9.20 2.81 -31.15
CA ILE A 199 9.50 3.01 -29.72
C ILE A 199 9.80 1.67 -29.03
N VAL A 200 9.02 0.62 -29.31
CA VAL A 200 9.27 -0.73 -28.77
C VAL A 200 10.65 -1.22 -29.19
N ASN A 201 11.02 -1.06 -30.47
CA ASN A 201 12.34 -1.45 -30.98
C ASN A 201 13.45 -0.65 -30.30
N PHE A 202 13.33 0.67 -30.24
CA PHE A 202 14.30 1.53 -29.55
C PHE A 202 14.50 1.13 -28.08
N VAL A 203 13.41 0.86 -27.36
CA VAL A 203 13.48 0.42 -25.97
C VAL A 203 14.09 -0.99 -25.84
N THR A 204 13.75 -1.90 -26.75
CA THR A 204 14.30 -3.27 -26.75
C THR A 204 15.80 -3.26 -27.06
N ASP A 205 16.22 -2.45 -28.03
CA ASP A 205 17.61 -2.28 -28.46
C ASP A 205 18.46 -1.57 -27.38
N SER A 206 17.83 -0.71 -26.56
CA SER A 206 18.51 -0.05 -25.43
C SER A 206 18.92 -1.01 -24.30
N GLY A 207 18.40 -2.25 -24.29
CA GLY A 207 18.66 -3.24 -23.25
C GLY A 207 18.10 -2.88 -21.87
N LEU A 208 17.23 -1.87 -21.79
CA LEU A 208 16.65 -1.42 -20.53
C LEU A 208 15.74 -2.50 -19.92
N PRO A 209 15.86 -2.76 -18.60
CA PRO A 209 14.92 -3.64 -17.92
C PRO A 209 13.48 -3.09 -18.05
N PRO A 210 12.46 -3.95 -18.25
CA PRO A 210 11.07 -3.52 -18.41
C PRO A 210 10.55 -2.60 -17.28
N MET A 211 11.10 -2.77 -16.08
CA MET A 211 10.81 -1.93 -14.92
C MET A 211 11.33 -0.50 -15.04
N ALA A 212 12.51 -0.29 -15.63
CA ALA A 212 13.02 1.05 -15.88
C ALA A 212 12.13 1.79 -16.89
N VAL A 213 11.61 1.07 -17.89
CA VAL A 213 10.65 1.61 -18.86
C VAL A 213 9.35 2.01 -18.19
N LEU A 214 8.79 1.16 -17.31
CA LEU A 214 7.61 1.52 -16.52
C LEU A 214 7.84 2.83 -15.75
N PHE A 215 8.94 2.95 -14.99
CA PHE A 215 9.21 4.16 -14.21
C PHE A 215 9.38 5.40 -15.08
N LEU A 216 10.01 5.26 -16.26
CA LEU A 216 10.13 6.34 -17.22
C LEU A 216 8.74 6.78 -17.72
N VAL A 217 7.89 5.83 -18.12
CA VAL A 217 6.51 6.13 -18.53
C VAL A 217 5.73 6.80 -17.41
N LEU A 218 5.78 6.29 -16.17
CA LEU A 218 5.12 6.92 -15.03
C LEU A 218 5.67 8.33 -14.74
N GLY A 219 6.97 8.55 -14.91
CA GLY A 219 7.59 9.86 -14.81
C GLY A 219 7.10 10.82 -15.89
N VAL A 220 6.91 10.36 -17.13
CA VAL A 220 6.29 11.13 -18.21
C VAL A 220 4.84 11.50 -17.85
N TYR A 221 4.05 10.56 -17.34
CA TYR A 221 2.68 10.85 -16.86
C TYR A 221 2.65 11.88 -15.72
N PHE A 222 3.62 11.80 -14.80
CA PHE A 222 3.75 12.78 -13.74
C PHE A 222 4.04 14.18 -14.31
N VAL A 223 5.00 14.30 -15.22
CA VAL A 223 5.39 15.58 -15.82
C VAL A 223 4.29 16.19 -16.67
N LEU A 224 3.67 15.42 -17.56
CA LEU A 224 2.57 15.92 -18.39
C LEU A 224 1.35 16.27 -17.55
N GLY A 225 1.02 15.45 -16.54
CA GLY A 225 -0.16 15.66 -15.71
C GLY A 225 -0.06 16.88 -14.81
N MET A 226 1.14 17.42 -14.57
CA MET A 226 1.32 18.67 -13.83
C MET A 226 0.85 19.88 -14.62
N VAL A 227 0.65 19.76 -15.94
CA VAL A 227 0.26 20.85 -16.85
C VAL A 227 -1.08 20.57 -17.53
N LEU A 228 -1.30 19.34 -17.96
CA LEU A 228 -2.47 18.92 -18.74
C LEU A 228 -3.59 18.38 -17.84
N ASP A 229 -4.82 18.53 -18.30
CA ASP A 229 -5.96 17.83 -17.69
C ASP A 229 -5.82 16.31 -17.86
N ALA A 230 -6.23 15.55 -16.84
CA ALA A 230 -6.06 14.10 -16.79
C ALA A 230 -6.77 13.38 -17.96
N SER A 231 -7.95 13.83 -18.37
CA SER A 231 -8.69 13.20 -19.49
C SER A 231 -7.98 13.43 -20.82
N ALA A 232 -7.53 14.66 -21.09
CA ALA A 232 -6.81 15.02 -22.30
C ALA A 232 -5.45 14.31 -22.38
N MET A 233 -4.72 14.26 -21.27
CA MET A 233 -3.43 13.58 -21.20
C MET A 233 -3.60 12.09 -21.52
N MET A 234 -4.51 11.38 -20.84
CA MET A 234 -4.72 9.95 -21.05
C MET A 234 -5.13 9.64 -22.48
N THR A 235 -6.01 10.45 -23.07
CA THR A 235 -6.41 10.32 -24.47
C THR A 235 -5.24 10.41 -25.44
N LEU A 236 -4.26 11.27 -25.17
CA LEU A 236 -3.10 11.43 -26.03
C LEU A 236 -2.04 10.34 -25.80
N THR A 237 -1.82 9.95 -24.55
CA THR A 237 -0.66 9.11 -24.18
C THR A 237 -0.97 7.63 -24.10
N ILE A 238 -2.21 7.23 -23.79
CA ILE A 238 -2.59 5.80 -23.68
C ILE A 238 -2.43 5.06 -25.01
N PRO A 239 -2.91 5.58 -26.16
CA PRO A 239 -2.69 4.93 -27.47
C PRO A 239 -1.22 4.59 -27.76
N LEU A 240 -0.31 5.43 -27.24
CA LEU A 240 1.12 5.28 -27.42
C LEU A 240 1.74 4.28 -26.43
N PHE A 241 1.49 4.47 -25.14
CA PHE A 241 2.16 3.69 -24.09
C PHE A 241 1.51 2.34 -23.84
N PHE A 242 0.21 2.19 -24.08
CA PHE A 242 -0.48 0.93 -23.81
C PHE A 242 0.12 -0.24 -24.62
N PRO A 243 0.27 -0.16 -25.96
CA PRO A 243 0.89 -1.24 -26.72
C PRO A 243 2.33 -1.53 -26.29
N LEU A 244 3.11 -0.50 -25.96
CA LEU A 244 4.48 -0.64 -25.44
C LEU A 244 4.51 -1.48 -24.16
N MET A 245 3.66 -1.13 -23.19
CA MET A 245 3.62 -1.83 -21.90
C MET A 245 3.10 -3.27 -22.05
N MET A 246 2.10 -3.51 -22.91
CA MET A 246 1.59 -4.86 -23.15
C MET A 246 2.65 -5.75 -23.79
N ASN A 247 3.45 -5.23 -24.74
CA ASN A 247 4.58 -5.95 -25.33
C ASN A 247 5.65 -6.31 -24.30
N LEU A 248 5.89 -5.46 -23.30
CA LEU A 248 6.82 -5.73 -22.20
C LEU A 248 6.27 -6.73 -21.15
N GLY A 249 5.05 -7.22 -21.35
CA GLY A 249 4.41 -8.24 -20.50
C GLY A 249 3.68 -7.68 -19.27
N PHE A 250 3.29 -6.40 -19.31
CA PHE A 250 2.57 -5.75 -18.22
C PHE A 250 1.07 -6.09 -18.23
N ASP A 251 0.45 -6.16 -17.06
CA ASP A 251 -1.00 -6.33 -16.95
C ASP A 251 -1.73 -5.03 -17.26
N ALA A 252 -2.76 -5.12 -18.11
CA ALA A 252 -3.53 -3.97 -18.58
C ALA A 252 -4.27 -3.25 -17.44
N ILE A 253 -4.88 -3.99 -16.52
CA ILE A 253 -5.68 -3.40 -15.45
C ILE A 253 -4.78 -2.63 -14.49
N LEU A 254 -3.65 -3.23 -14.09
CA LEU A 254 -2.68 -2.62 -13.21
C LEU A 254 -2.00 -1.41 -13.85
N PHE A 255 -1.64 -1.48 -15.14
CA PHE A 255 -1.12 -0.31 -15.85
C PHE A 255 -2.14 0.83 -15.84
N GLY A 256 -3.43 0.54 -16.04
CA GLY A 256 -4.50 1.53 -15.90
C GLY A 256 -4.61 2.14 -14.51
N VAL A 257 -4.52 1.32 -13.45
CA VAL A 257 -4.49 1.83 -12.06
C VAL A 257 -3.29 2.74 -11.84
N LEU A 258 -2.09 2.35 -12.30
CA LEU A 258 -0.87 3.15 -12.15
C LEU A 258 -0.95 4.47 -12.92
N VAL A 259 -1.45 4.46 -14.16
CA VAL A 259 -1.64 5.68 -14.96
C VAL A 259 -2.60 6.62 -14.24
N VAL A 260 -3.79 6.15 -13.87
CA VAL A 260 -4.78 6.97 -13.16
C VAL A 260 -4.19 7.53 -11.87
N ARG A 261 -3.43 6.72 -11.12
CA ARG A 261 -2.72 7.21 -9.94
C ARG A 261 -1.74 8.32 -10.28
N MET A 262 -0.86 8.14 -11.25
CA MET A 262 0.11 9.18 -11.62
C MET A 262 -0.58 10.45 -12.09
N THR A 263 -1.69 10.34 -12.82
CA THR A 263 -2.48 11.52 -13.22
C THR A 263 -2.98 12.29 -12.01
N GLU A 264 -3.49 11.59 -11.00
CA GLU A 264 -4.06 12.19 -9.80
C GLU A 264 -3.01 12.84 -8.88
N ILE A 265 -1.81 12.27 -8.79
CA ILE A 265 -0.68 12.88 -8.07
C ILE A 265 -0.27 14.17 -8.77
N ALA A 266 -0.23 14.15 -10.10
CA ALA A 266 0.17 15.31 -10.88
C ALA A 266 -0.83 16.48 -10.75
N LEU A 267 -2.13 16.19 -10.60
CA LEU A 267 -3.18 17.19 -10.38
C LEU A 267 -3.05 17.97 -9.05
N ILE A 268 -2.19 17.54 -8.13
CA ILE A 268 -1.94 18.23 -6.85
C ILE A 268 -0.50 18.72 -6.70
N THR A 269 0.33 18.51 -7.73
CA THR A 269 1.77 18.82 -7.72
C THR A 269 2.07 20.09 -8.56
N PRO A 270 2.94 21.02 -8.09
CA PRO A 270 3.40 22.16 -8.89
C PRO A 270 4.15 21.73 -10.17
N PRO A 271 4.08 22.44 -11.31
CA PRO A 271 3.79 23.88 -11.43
C PRO A 271 2.32 24.29 -11.52
N VAL A 272 1.42 23.51 -12.14
CA VAL A 272 0.00 23.88 -12.26
C VAL A 272 -0.83 23.15 -11.22
N GLY A 273 -0.87 21.82 -11.18
CA GLY A 273 -1.64 21.08 -10.17
C GLY A 273 -3.11 21.51 -10.13
N MET A 274 -3.91 21.12 -11.13
CA MET A 274 -5.22 21.71 -11.40
C MET A 274 -6.22 21.68 -10.24
N ASN A 275 -6.16 20.68 -9.35
CA ASN A 275 -7.00 20.65 -8.14
C ASN A 275 -6.69 21.82 -7.19
N VAL A 276 -5.41 22.22 -7.09
CA VAL A 276 -4.98 23.37 -6.28
C VAL A 276 -5.56 24.67 -6.84
N TYR A 277 -5.53 24.84 -8.16
CA TYR A 277 -6.13 26.01 -8.83
C TYR A 277 -7.64 26.04 -8.68
N ILE A 278 -8.32 24.89 -8.76
CA ILE A 278 -9.76 24.83 -8.52
C ILE A 278 -10.07 25.22 -7.08
N LEU A 279 -9.34 24.71 -6.09
CA LEU A 279 -9.57 25.09 -4.70
C LEU A 279 -9.35 26.60 -4.49
N SER A 280 -8.26 27.15 -5.05
CA SER A 280 -7.98 28.60 -5.00
C SER A 280 -9.10 29.43 -5.66
N GLY A 281 -9.68 28.94 -6.75
CA GLY A 281 -10.81 29.58 -7.43
C GLY A 281 -12.09 29.64 -6.58
N VAL A 282 -12.34 28.63 -5.74
CA VAL A 282 -13.51 28.59 -4.84
C VAL A 282 -13.25 29.22 -3.47
N VAL A 283 -12.00 29.23 -3.00
CA VAL A 283 -11.58 29.77 -1.70
C VAL A 283 -10.49 30.83 -1.93
N LYS A 284 -10.93 32.00 -2.38
CA LYS A 284 -10.07 33.08 -2.91
C LYS A 284 -9.11 33.72 -1.90
N ASP A 285 -9.32 33.51 -0.62
CA ASP A 285 -8.57 34.14 0.47
C ASP A 285 -7.34 33.34 0.92
N ILE A 286 -7.08 32.18 0.30
CA ILE A 286 -5.87 31.38 0.57
C ILE A 286 -4.89 31.54 -0.60
N PRO A 287 -3.66 32.02 -0.34
CA PRO A 287 -2.60 32.04 -1.35
C PRO A 287 -2.31 30.64 -1.89
N LEU A 288 -2.16 30.52 -3.21
CA LEU A 288 -1.86 29.27 -3.92
C LEU A 288 -0.66 28.52 -3.32
N GLU A 289 0.39 29.26 -2.94
CA GLU A 289 1.60 28.71 -2.29
C GLU A 289 1.28 27.96 -0.99
N LYS A 290 0.34 28.47 -0.18
CA LYS A 290 -0.07 27.79 1.06
C LYS A 290 -0.82 26.49 0.77
N ILE A 291 -1.62 26.45 -0.29
CA ILE A 291 -2.33 25.24 -0.70
C ILE A 291 -1.33 24.18 -1.21
N PHE A 292 -0.33 24.57 -2.00
CA PHE A 292 0.72 23.66 -2.45
C PHE A 292 1.58 23.12 -1.32
N LYS A 293 2.01 23.98 -0.38
CA LYS A 293 2.69 23.55 0.86
C LYS A 293 1.81 22.59 1.66
N GLY A 294 0.50 22.84 1.68
CA GLY A 294 -0.55 21.97 2.19
C GLY A 294 -0.58 20.58 1.56
N ALA A 295 -0.46 20.52 0.24
CA ALA A 295 -0.58 19.29 -0.54
C ALA A 295 0.68 18.40 -0.49
N LEU A 296 1.86 18.98 -0.22
CA LEU A 296 3.14 18.28 -0.32
C LEU A 296 3.24 16.98 0.53
N PRO A 297 2.78 16.93 1.80
CA PRO A 297 2.79 15.68 2.57
C PRO A 297 1.90 14.58 1.97
N PHE A 298 0.82 14.98 1.27
CA PHE A 298 -0.05 14.05 0.57
C PHE A 298 0.58 13.55 -0.73
N VAL A 299 1.32 14.39 -1.45
CA VAL A 299 2.14 13.96 -2.60
C VAL A 299 3.19 12.94 -2.17
N ALA A 300 3.85 13.16 -1.03
CA ALA A 300 4.80 12.18 -0.49
C ALA A 300 4.10 10.85 -0.15
N ALA A 301 2.95 10.91 0.51
CA ALA A 301 2.12 9.73 0.78
C ALA A 301 1.68 9.02 -0.51
N ASP A 302 1.37 9.79 -1.56
CA ASP A 302 0.97 9.27 -2.86
C ASP A 302 2.10 8.54 -3.59
N ILE A 303 3.31 9.10 -3.58
CA ILE A 303 4.49 8.47 -4.17
C ILE A 303 4.81 7.17 -3.44
N LEU A 304 4.76 7.17 -2.10
CA LEU A 304 4.92 5.96 -1.31
C LEU A 304 3.85 4.91 -1.63
N HIS A 305 2.59 5.35 -1.76
CA HIS A 305 1.48 4.48 -2.13
C HIS A 305 1.70 3.86 -3.52
N VAL A 306 2.10 4.64 -4.53
CA VAL A 306 2.40 4.11 -5.89
C VAL A 306 3.61 3.17 -5.87
N ALA A 307 4.66 3.50 -5.12
CA ALA A 307 5.82 2.62 -4.97
C ALA A 307 5.47 1.27 -4.31
N MET A 308 4.41 1.25 -3.48
CA MET A 308 3.88 0.02 -2.88
C MET A 308 2.94 -0.75 -3.81
N LEU A 309 2.32 -0.09 -4.79
CA LEU A 309 1.52 -0.77 -5.79
C LEU A 309 2.42 -1.70 -6.63
N PRO A 310 1.94 -2.91 -6.94
CA PRO A 310 2.77 -3.94 -7.53
C PRO A 310 3.37 -3.52 -8.88
N PRO A 311 4.67 -3.77 -9.12
CA PRO A 311 5.25 -3.68 -10.45
C PRO A 311 4.87 -4.86 -11.33
N ALA A 312 4.58 -4.56 -12.59
CA ALA A 312 3.73 -5.34 -13.46
C ALA A 312 4.45 -6.44 -14.26
N LYS A 313 5.01 -7.41 -13.53
CA LYS A 313 5.06 -8.81 -14.00
C LYS A 313 4.38 -9.65 -12.93
N ARG A 314 3.67 -10.72 -13.32
CA ARG A 314 2.88 -11.59 -12.41
C ARG A 314 3.67 -12.06 -11.16
N GLY A 315 5.01 -12.09 -11.21
CA GLY A 315 5.89 -12.34 -10.05
C GLY A 315 6.31 -11.11 -9.21
N TRP A 316 6.43 -9.92 -9.79
CA TRP A 316 6.85 -8.71 -9.06
C TRP A 316 5.72 -8.08 -8.24
N GLY A 317 4.47 -8.26 -8.66
CA GLY A 317 3.35 -7.89 -7.80
C GLY A 317 3.25 -8.75 -6.54
N LEU A 318 3.74 -9.99 -6.61
CA LEU A 318 3.89 -10.87 -5.47
C LEU A 318 4.98 -10.36 -4.52
N VAL A 319 6.10 -9.84 -5.05
CA VAL A 319 7.20 -9.25 -4.26
C VAL A 319 6.73 -8.09 -3.39
N THR A 320 5.97 -7.14 -3.96
CA THR A 320 5.46 -6.02 -3.16
C THR A 320 4.40 -6.48 -2.18
N THR A 321 3.44 -7.30 -2.62
CA THR A 321 2.36 -7.83 -1.77
C THR A 321 2.93 -8.56 -0.55
N THR A 322 3.87 -9.48 -0.78
CA THR A 322 4.57 -10.19 0.28
C THR A 322 5.43 -9.24 1.13
N GLY A 323 6.00 -8.19 0.56
CA GLY A 323 6.75 -7.17 1.30
C GLY A 323 5.88 -6.35 2.25
N VAL A 324 4.69 -5.95 1.80
CA VAL A 324 3.70 -5.25 2.63
C VAL A 324 3.25 -6.15 3.77
N LEU A 325 2.89 -7.40 3.48
CA LEU A 325 2.53 -8.38 4.51
C LEU A 325 3.68 -8.58 5.52
N THR A 326 4.92 -8.78 5.05
CA THR A 326 6.10 -8.86 5.92
C THR A 326 6.21 -7.62 6.82
N GLY A 327 6.03 -6.41 6.27
CA GLY A 327 6.11 -5.17 7.03
C GLY A 327 5.08 -5.09 8.16
N PHE A 328 3.81 -5.42 7.90
CA PHE A 328 2.75 -5.38 8.92
C PHE A 328 2.89 -6.45 10.01
N GLY A 329 3.32 -7.66 9.65
CA GLY A 329 3.46 -8.77 10.58
C GLY A 329 4.84 -8.85 11.23
N HIS A 330 5.87 -9.15 10.43
CA HIS A 330 7.24 -9.26 10.93
C HIS A 330 7.78 -7.91 11.41
N GLY A 331 7.49 -6.81 10.72
CA GLY A 331 7.94 -5.48 11.12
C GLY A 331 7.40 -5.06 12.49
N PHE A 332 6.17 -5.46 12.83
CA PHE A 332 5.62 -5.25 14.16
C PHE A 332 6.44 -5.98 15.24
N VAL A 333 6.70 -7.28 15.06
CA VAL A 333 7.43 -8.11 16.04
C VAL A 333 8.94 -7.83 16.04
N ALA A 334 9.50 -7.26 14.97
CA ALA A 334 10.93 -6.96 14.84
C ALA A 334 11.31 -5.57 15.34
N PHE A 335 10.45 -4.58 15.11
CA PHE A 335 10.80 -3.18 15.34
C PHE A 335 9.78 -2.51 16.26
N ALA A 336 8.49 -2.58 15.94
CA ALA A 336 7.46 -1.89 16.72
C ALA A 336 7.28 -2.45 18.15
N VAL A 337 7.70 -3.70 18.39
CA VAL A 337 7.71 -4.33 19.71
C VAL A 337 8.52 -3.55 20.75
N SER A 338 9.54 -2.80 20.32
CA SER A 338 10.35 -1.97 21.22
C SER A 338 9.50 -0.95 22.01
N ALA A 339 8.40 -0.47 21.43
CA ALA A 339 7.47 0.44 22.09
C ALA A 339 6.62 -0.25 23.18
N LEU A 340 6.46 -1.57 23.11
CA LEU A 340 5.68 -2.35 24.07
C LEU A 340 6.49 -2.78 25.30
N LEU A 341 7.82 -2.71 25.23
CA LEU A 341 8.70 -3.27 26.25
C LEU A 341 8.51 -2.62 27.64
N LYS A 342 8.57 -1.28 27.72
CA LYS A 342 8.37 -0.57 29.00
C LYS A 342 6.94 -0.75 29.54
N PRO A 343 5.88 -0.56 28.75
CA PRO A 343 4.51 -0.69 29.24
C PRO A 343 4.14 -2.10 29.70
N ILE A 344 4.59 -3.15 29.01
CA ILE A 344 4.35 -4.54 29.45
C ILE A 344 5.06 -4.81 30.77
N ALA A 345 6.31 -4.37 30.92
CA ALA A 345 7.08 -4.58 32.14
C ALA A 345 6.40 -3.92 33.35
N LEU A 346 5.92 -2.68 33.18
CA LEU A 346 5.22 -1.95 34.23
C LEU A 346 3.86 -2.57 34.59
N ASP A 347 3.07 -2.95 33.59
CA ASP A 347 1.70 -3.46 33.80
C ASP A 347 1.65 -4.88 34.38
N LEU A 348 2.64 -5.73 34.07
CA LEU A 348 2.75 -7.08 34.62
C LEU A 348 3.61 -7.14 35.89
N GLU A 349 4.05 -6.00 36.42
CA GLU A 349 4.97 -5.88 37.56
C GLU A 349 6.24 -6.75 37.39
N THR A 350 6.75 -6.83 36.17
CA THR A 350 7.89 -7.67 35.78
C THR A 350 9.09 -6.85 35.33
N SER A 351 10.24 -7.49 35.17
CA SER A 351 11.44 -6.83 34.64
C SER A 351 11.37 -6.63 33.13
N ARG A 352 11.99 -5.55 32.64
CA ARG A 352 12.25 -5.34 31.19
C ARG A 352 13.01 -6.52 30.57
N GLY A 353 13.87 -7.17 31.37
CA GLY A 353 14.60 -8.37 31.01
C GLY A 353 13.66 -9.54 30.70
N ALA A 354 12.66 -9.79 31.56
CA ALA A 354 11.67 -10.84 31.33
C ALA A 354 10.88 -10.63 30.03
N VAL A 355 10.46 -9.39 29.73
CA VAL A 355 9.78 -9.07 28.45
C VAL A 355 10.71 -9.31 27.26
N SER A 356 11.99 -8.92 27.37
CA SER A 356 13.00 -9.19 26.33
C SER A 356 13.23 -10.70 26.14
N THR A 357 13.24 -11.49 27.23
CA THR A 357 13.32 -12.95 27.17
C THR A 357 12.13 -13.55 26.44
N ALA A 358 10.91 -13.05 26.66
CA ALA A 358 9.72 -13.49 25.91
C ALA A 358 9.90 -13.33 24.39
N ILE A 359 10.46 -12.18 23.98
CA ILE A 359 10.74 -11.87 22.57
C ILE A 359 11.84 -12.78 22.02
N GLY A 360 12.92 -12.99 22.78
CA GLY A 360 14.01 -13.90 22.42
C GLY A 360 13.54 -15.36 22.26
N LEU A 361 12.78 -15.87 23.22
CA LEU A 361 12.15 -17.20 23.14
C LEU A 361 11.20 -17.30 21.94
N GLY A 362 10.51 -16.21 21.59
CA GLY A 362 9.70 -16.14 20.39
C GLY A 362 10.52 -16.29 19.11
N ARG A 363 11.68 -15.65 19.02
CA ARG A 363 12.59 -15.81 17.88
C ARG A 363 13.11 -17.23 17.76
N LEU A 364 13.46 -17.85 18.89
CA LEU A 364 13.86 -19.25 18.93
C LEU A 364 12.72 -20.17 18.46
N ALA A 365 11.49 -19.96 18.96
CA ALA A 365 10.31 -20.71 18.56
C ALA A 365 10.00 -20.55 17.07
N SER A 366 10.11 -19.33 16.52
CA SER A 366 10.00 -19.06 15.08
C SER A 366 11.09 -19.79 14.28
N GLY A 367 12.33 -19.85 14.78
CA GLY A 367 13.42 -20.59 14.16
C GLY A 367 13.13 -22.09 14.11
N ILE A 368 12.65 -22.67 15.22
CA ILE A 368 12.26 -24.09 15.31
C ILE A 368 11.05 -24.41 14.43
N ALA A 369 10.09 -23.48 14.33
CA ALA A 369 8.92 -23.64 13.47
C ALA A 369 9.26 -23.53 11.98
N SER A 370 10.32 -22.79 11.61
CA SER A 370 10.67 -22.49 10.21
C SER A 370 10.80 -23.73 9.30
N PRO A 371 11.51 -24.82 9.69
CA PRO A 371 11.54 -26.05 8.89
C PRO A 371 10.17 -26.72 8.71
N ILE A 372 9.32 -26.68 9.74
CA ILE A 372 7.97 -27.28 9.71
C ILE A 372 7.08 -26.48 8.75
N VAL A 373 7.07 -25.15 8.90
CA VAL A 373 6.38 -24.21 8.01
C VAL A 373 6.87 -24.38 6.57
N GLY A 374 8.18 -24.53 6.37
CA GLY A 374 8.78 -24.77 5.07
C GLY A 374 8.21 -26.03 4.40
N ARG A 375 8.18 -27.17 5.12
CA ARG A 375 7.60 -28.42 4.60
C ARG A 375 6.10 -28.33 4.38
N ALA A 376 5.37 -27.65 5.26
CA ALA A 376 3.94 -27.43 5.11
C ALA A 376 3.61 -26.61 3.86
N THR A 377 4.43 -25.58 3.58
CA THR A 377 4.33 -24.74 2.38
C THR A 377 4.58 -25.56 1.12
N ASP A 378 5.57 -26.46 1.14
CA ASP A 378 5.87 -27.33 -0.01
C ASP A 378 4.74 -28.33 -0.30
N ARG A 379 4.05 -28.81 0.74
CA ARG A 379 2.97 -29.81 0.60
C ARG A 379 1.61 -29.19 0.24
N SER A 380 1.29 -28.04 0.82
CA SER A 380 -0.08 -27.50 0.83
C SER A 380 -0.19 -26.19 0.03
N GLY A 381 0.92 -25.68 -0.49
CA GLY A 381 1.02 -24.35 -1.08
C GLY A 381 1.14 -23.23 -0.04
N ALA A 382 1.67 -22.08 -0.47
CA ALA A 382 1.91 -20.94 0.42
C ALA A 382 0.62 -20.28 0.94
N ARG A 383 -0.46 -20.27 0.15
CA ARG A 383 -1.72 -19.60 0.49
C ARG A 383 -2.30 -20.05 1.84
N GLY A 384 -2.47 -21.36 2.03
CA GLY A 384 -3.08 -21.90 3.25
C GLY A 384 -2.21 -21.66 4.48
N VAL A 385 -0.90 -21.83 4.34
CA VAL A 385 0.08 -21.61 5.41
C VAL A 385 0.14 -20.14 5.83
N VAL A 386 0.13 -19.23 4.85
CA VAL A 386 0.13 -17.78 5.12
C VAL A 386 -1.14 -17.36 5.85
N VAL A 387 -2.31 -17.75 5.35
CA VAL A 387 -3.60 -17.41 5.97
C VAL A 387 -3.68 -17.95 7.40
N LEU A 388 -3.28 -19.20 7.61
CA LEU A 388 -3.25 -19.80 8.95
C LEU A 388 -2.27 -19.04 9.87
N GLY A 389 -1.08 -18.71 9.38
CA GLY A 389 -0.10 -17.93 10.14
C GLY A 389 -0.58 -16.53 10.51
N MET A 390 -1.27 -15.84 9.60
CA MET A 390 -1.89 -14.54 9.87
C MET A 390 -2.97 -14.63 10.95
N VAL A 391 -3.84 -15.65 10.89
CA VAL A 391 -4.88 -15.89 11.91
C VAL A 391 -4.25 -16.23 13.26
N LEU A 392 -3.24 -17.12 13.29
CA LEU A 392 -2.51 -17.46 14.52
C LEU A 392 -1.82 -16.24 15.14
N THR A 393 -1.22 -15.38 14.31
CA THR A 393 -0.61 -14.13 14.78
C THR A 393 -1.66 -13.19 15.37
N ALA A 394 -2.80 -13.01 14.71
CA ALA A 394 -3.89 -12.18 15.20
C ALA A 394 -4.46 -12.71 16.53
N LEU A 395 -4.69 -14.02 16.64
CA LEU A 395 -5.11 -14.67 17.89
C LEU A 395 -4.07 -14.49 19.00
N GLY A 396 -2.78 -14.62 18.68
CA GLY A 396 -1.69 -14.38 19.62
C GLY A 396 -1.65 -12.94 20.12
N LEU A 397 -1.86 -11.96 19.25
CA LEU A 397 -1.94 -10.54 19.62
C LEU A 397 -3.15 -10.24 20.51
N VAL A 398 -4.31 -10.84 20.23
CA VAL A 398 -5.49 -10.73 21.11
C VAL A 398 -5.18 -11.39 22.46
N ALA A 399 -4.60 -12.58 22.48
CA ALA A 399 -4.23 -13.29 23.69
C ALA A 399 -3.26 -12.47 24.57
N LEU A 400 -2.27 -11.79 23.96
CA LEU A 400 -1.39 -10.87 24.66
C LEU A 400 -2.15 -9.75 25.39
N GLY A 401 -3.25 -9.26 24.83
CA GLY A 401 -4.10 -8.27 25.47
C GLY A 401 -4.68 -8.72 26.81
N PHE A 402 -4.78 -10.03 27.07
CA PHE A 402 -5.33 -10.61 28.29
C PHE A 402 -4.30 -11.22 29.25
N VAL A 403 -3.02 -11.22 28.89
CA VAL A 403 -1.93 -11.78 29.71
C VAL A 403 -1.86 -11.08 31.07
N GLN A 404 -1.73 -11.86 32.15
CA GLN A 404 -1.64 -11.35 33.53
C GLN A 404 -0.35 -11.78 34.23
N THR A 405 0.40 -12.75 33.68
CA THR A 405 1.59 -13.32 34.31
C THR A 405 2.73 -13.50 33.30
N GLU A 406 3.96 -13.53 33.78
CA GLU A 406 5.15 -13.78 32.94
C GLU A 406 5.05 -15.09 32.15
N ALA A 407 4.54 -16.17 32.76
CA ALA A 407 4.37 -17.46 32.09
C ALA A 407 3.38 -17.36 30.92
N THR A 408 2.26 -16.64 31.11
CA THR A 408 1.28 -16.42 30.04
C THR A 408 1.82 -15.49 28.95
N LEU A 409 2.70 -14.54 29.31
CA LEU A 409 3.44 -13.72 28.34
C LEU A 409 4.33 -14.58 27.44
N TYR A 410 5.12 -15.48 28.03
CA TYR A 410 6.03 -16.36 27.28
C TYR A 410 5.27 -17.28 26.35
N LEU A 411 4.19 -17.90 26.85
CA LEU A 411 3.36 -18.80 26.07
C LEU A 411 2.70 -18.08 24.88
N ALA A 412 2.05 -16.94 25.14
CA ALA A 412 1.37 -16.17 24.09
C ALA A 412 2.36 -15.64 23.04
N TRP A 413 3.52 -15.12 23.48
CA TRP A 413 4.51 -14.53 22.58
C TRP A 413 5.24 -15.59 21.74
N SER A 414 5.69 -16.67 22.38
CA SER A 414 6.52 -17.68 21.71
C SER A 414 5.72 -18.65 20.85
N VAL A 415 4.55 -19.10 21.33
CA VAL A 415 3.76 -20.13 20.62
C VAL A 415 2.82 -19.53 19.59
N LEU A 416 2.06 -18.48 19.95
CA LEU A 416 1.01 -17.96 19.07
C LEU A 416 1.54 -16.87 18.13
N VAL A 417 2.18 -15.84 18.70
CA VAL A 417 2.65 -14.71 17.89
C VAL A 417 3.82 -15.10 17.01
N SER A 418 4.87 -15.69 17.58
CA SER A 418 6.12 -15.90 16.83
C SER A 418 6.04 -17.05 15.82
N ALA A 419 5.37 -18.16 16.16
CA ALA A 419 5.12 -19.23 15.18
C ALA A 419 4.13 -18.78 14.09
N GLY A 420 3.11 -17.98 14.46
CA GLY A 420 2.21 -17.33 13.52
C GLY A 420 2.96 -16.44 12.53
N VAL A 421 3.92 -15.63 13.01
CA VAL A 421 4.74 -14.77 12.17
C VAL A 421 5.66 -15.56 11.24
N ALA A 422 6.26 -16.65 11.73
CA ALA A 422 7.06 -17.56 10.93
C ALA A 422 6.29 -18.09 9.71
N ALA A 423 5.03 -18.49 9.94
CA ALA A 423 4.14 -19.02 8.90
C ALA A 423 3.54 -17.93 8.00
N GLY A 424 3.05 -16.84 8.59
CA GLY A 424 2.24 -15.82 7.93
C GLY A 424 3.04 -14.76 7.18
N PHE A 425 4.23 -14.43 7.66
CA PHE A 425 4.89 -13.18 7.28
C PHE A 425 6.37 -13.32 6.90
N THR A 426 6.98 -14.49 7.07
CA THR A 426 8.38 -14.74 6.68
C THR A 426 8.51 -15.94 5.75
N VAL A 427 8.61 -17.16 6.29
CA VAL A 427 9.10 -18.35 5.58
C VAL A 427 8.28 -18.70 4.35
N ALA A 428 6.94 -18.72 4.47
CA ALA A 428 6.07 -19.05 3.35
C ALA A 428 6.10 -17.98 2.25
N LEU A 429 6.25 -16.71 2.63
CA LEU A 429 6.38 -15.60 1.70
C LEU A 429 7.76 -15.57 1.01
N ASP A 430 8.84 -15.96 1.69
CA ASP A 430 10.20 -16.11 1.12
C ASP A 430 10.18 -17.13 -0.01
N LYS A 431 9.62 -18.31 0.28
CA LYS A 431 9.46 -19.37 -0.72
C LYS A 431 8.62 -18.91 -1.91
N LEU A 432 7.53 -18.20 -1.64
CA LEU A 432 6.63 -17.71 -2.67
C LEU A 432 7.34 -16.75 -3.64
N VAL A 433 8.13 -15.79 -3.14
CA VAL A 433 8.91 -14.88 -3.98
C VAL A 433 9.99 -15.61 -4.79
N VAL A 434 10.76 -16.48 -4.15
CA VAL A 434 11.84 -17.24 -4.80
C VAL A 434 11.31 -18.21 -5.87
N ALA A 435 10.11 -18.76 -5.65
CA ALA A 435 9.45 -19.62 -6.63
C ALA A 435 8.92 -18.81 -7.83
N SER A 436 8.45 -17.59 -7.62
CA SER A 436 7.83 -16.77 -8.66
C SER A 436 8.80 -15.95 -9.52
N ILE A 437 10.02 -15.67 -9.05
CA ILE A 437 11.06 -14.96 -9.82
C ILE A 437 12.32 -15.83 -9.88
N ARG A 438 12.73 -16.25 -11.09
CA ARG A 438 13.90 -17.13 -11.30
C ARG A 438 15.18 -16.39 -11.70
N GLU A 439 15.08 -15.36 -12.52
CA GLU A 439 16.25 -14.67 -13.13
C GLU A 439 16.93 -13.68 -12.18
N THR A 440 16.17 -13.02 -11.29
CA THR A 440 16.65 -11.93 -10.41
C THR A 440 16.17 -12.14 -8.97
N ARG A 441 16.52 -13.30 -8.40
CA ARG A 441 16.08 -13.73 -7.06
C ARG A 441 16.62 -12.81 -5.96
N GLY A 442 17.87 -12.37 -6.10
CA GLY A 442 18.52 -11.45 -5.18
C GLY A 442 17.79 -10.12 -5.12
N MET A 443 17.55 -9.48 -6.27
CA MET A 443 16.79 -8.24 -6.35
C MET A 443 15.34 -8.41 -5.91
N ALA A 444 14.68 -9.53 -6.20
CA ALA A 444 13.32 -9.79 -5.76
C ALA A 444 13.19 -9.84 -4.23
N LEU A 445 14.11 -10.54 -3.55
CA LEU A 445 14.14 -10.58 -2.08
C LEU A 445 14.53 -9.21 -1.50
N ALA A 446 15.55 -8.56 -2.07
CA ALA A 446 15.96 -7.22 -1.66
C ALA A 446 14.80 -6.21 -1.73
N MET A 447 14.10 -6.16 -2.86
CA MET A 447 12.95 -5.29 -3.06
C MET A 447 11.83 -5.61 -2.07
N ARG A 448 11.53 -6.89 -1.82
CA ARG A 448 10.53 -7.27 -0.81
C ARG A 448 10.89 -6.74 0.57
N PHE A 449 12.12 -6.96 1.02
CA PHE A 449 12.57 -6.49 2.32
C PHE A 449 12.67 -4.97 2.37
N SER A 450 12.95 -4.29 1.27
CA SER A 450 12.88 -2.84 1.18
C SER A 450 11.45 -2.32 1.34
N VAL A 451 10.47 -2.92 0.67
CA VAL A 451 9.04 -2.60 0.88
C VAL A 451 8.65 -2.85 2.34
N ALA A 452 9.07 -3.97 2.92
CA ALA A 452 8.82 -4.27 4.32
C ALA A 452 9.47 -3.25 5.27
N ALA A 453 10.68 -2.75 4.96
CA ALA A 453 11.35 -1.70 5.72
C ALA A 453 10.57 -0.39 5.66
N VAL A 454 10.17 0.06 4.47
CA VAL A 454 9.37 1.30 4.32
C VAL A 454 8.07 1.21 5.12
N VAL A 455 7.37 0.09 5.03
CA VAL A 455 6.17 -0.15 5.83
C VAL A 455 6.54 -0.11 7.32
N SER A 456 7.55 -0.84 7.77
CA SER A 456 7.98 -0.88 9.17
C SER A 456 8.39 0.50 9.72
N THR A 457 9.08 1.32 8.93
CA THR A 457 9.47 2.70 9.26
C THR A 457 8.27 3.54 9.65
N LEU A 458 7.16 3.42 8.92
CA LEU A 458 5.93 4.17 9.19
C LEU A 458 5.16 3.56 10.37
N LEU A 459 5.26 2.24 10.58
CA LEU A 459 4.53 1.54 11.64
C LEU A 459 5.11 1.80 13.03
N VAL A 460 6.44 1.87 13.19
CA VAL A 460 7.07 2.08 14.51
C VAL A 460 6.51 3.32 15.23
N PRO A 461 6.56 4.55 14.68
CA PRO A 461 6.02 5.72 15.35
C PRO A 461 4.50 5.62 15.55
N PHE A 462 3.77 5.00 14.62
CA PHE A 462 2.32 4.81 14.74
C PHE A 462 1.95 3.89 15.92
N VAL A 463 2.63 2.75 16.05
CA VAL A 463 2.46 1.82 17.16
C VAL A 463 2.88 2.47 18.47
N THR A 464 4.00 3.20 18.50
CA THR A 464 4.42 3.92 19.71
C THR A 464 3.36 4.89 20.20
N VAL A 465 2.72 5.65 19.30
CA VAL A 465 1.64 6.55 19.73
C VAL A 465 0.37 5.80 20.11
N LEU A 466 0.04 4.69 19.45
CA LEU A 466 -1.07 3.84 19.88
C LEU A 466 -0.86 3.36 21.32
N VAL A 467 0.34 2.85 21.63
CA VAL A 467 0.68 2.41 22.99
C VAL A 467 0.54 3.54 24.01
N ASP A 468 1.01 4.74 23.68
CA ASP A 468 0.91 5.91 24.56
C ASP A 468 -0.55 6.39 24.77
N THR A 469 -1.39 6.28 23.74
CA THR A 469 -2.75 6.85 23.77
C THR A 469 -3.84 5.91 24.25
N VAL A 470 -3.75 4.62 23.89
CA VAL A 470 -4.79 3.62 24.20
C VAL A 470 -4.26 2.46 25.04
N GLY A 471 -2.97 2.44 25.37
CA GLY A 471 -2.33 1.38 26.14
C GLY A 471 -1.94 0.17 25.31
N TRP A 472 -0.94 -0.59 25.78
CA TRP A 472 -0.33 -1.69 25.03
C TRP A 472 -1.31 -2.84 24.70
N ARG A 473 -2.22 -3.18 25.62
CA ARG A 473 -3.22 -4.26 25.43
C ARG A 473 -4.18 -3.95 24.28
N ASN A 474 -4.69 -2.71 24.25
CA ASN A 474 -5.58 -2.25 23.18
C ASN A 474 -4.81 -2.13 21.87
N THR A 475 -3.55 -1.69 21.89
CA THR A 475 -2.69 -1.68 20.70
C THR A 475 -2.54 -3.06 20.09
N CYS A 476 -2.29 -4.11 20.89
CA CYS A 476 -2.22 -5.49 20.40
C CYS A 476 -3.55 -5.93 19.76
N SER A 477 -4.68 -5.60 20.38
CA SER A 477 -6.02 -5.93 19.84
C SER A 477 -6.33 -5.19 18.54
N ILE A 478 -6.00 -3.90 18.45
CA ILE A 478 -6.14 -3.10 17.22
C ILE A 478 -5.25 -3.68 16.12
N TRP A 479 -4.02 -4.09 16.46
CA TRP A 479 -3.11 -4.67 15.48
C TRP A 479 -3.56 -6.04 14.97
N ALA A 480 -4.20 -6.85 15.83
CA ALA A 480 -4.83 -8.08 15.40
C ALA A 480 -5.92 -7.82 14.36
N LEU A 481 -6.75 -6.79 14.55
CA LEU A 481 -7.77 -6.39 13.56
C LEU A 481 -7.13 -5.93 12.24
N VAL A 482 -6.01 -5.19 12.30
CA VAL A 482 -5.25 -4.81 11.10
C VAL A 482 -4.76 -6.05 10.36
N ILE A 483 -4.17 -7.02 11.05
CA ILE A 483 -3.72 -8.28 10.43
C ILE A 483 -4.90 -9.05 9.80
N LEU A 484 -6.04 -9.13 10.48
CA LEU A 484 -7.23 -9.78 9.94
C LEU A 484 -7.79 -9.04 8.72
N ALA A 485 -7.75 -7.70 8.71
CA ALA A 485 -8.16 -6.89 7.57
C ALA A 485 -7.27 -7.12 6.33
N LEU A 486 -6.04 -7.61 6.51
CA LEU A 486 -5.13 -7.96 5.41
C LEU A 486 -5.35 -9.38 4.87
N LEU A 487 -6.16 -10.24 5.51
CA LEU A 487 -6.44 -11.61 5.04
C LEU A 487 -6.98 -11.74 3.61
N PRO A 488 -7.80 -10.80 3.09
CA PRO A 488 -8.23 -10.88 1.69
C PRO A 488 -7.07 -10.88 0.70
N ILE A 489 -5.92 -10.28 1.05
CA ILE A 489 -4.75 -10.18 0.18
C ILE A 489 -4.25 -11.56 -0.26
N PRO A 490 -3.77 -12.46 0.62
CA PRO A 490 -3.34 -13.80 0.21
C PRO A 490 -4.48 -14.65 -0.36
N LEU A 491 -5.74 -14.39 0.02
CA LEU A 491 -6.89 -15.13 -0.53
C LEU A 491 -7.20 -14.76 -1.99
N LEU A 492 -6.93 -13.52 -2.40
CA LEU A 492 -7.19 -13.03 -3.75
C LEU A 492 -5.95 -13.13 -4.65
N THR A 493 -4.76 -12.95 -4.09
CA THR A 493 -3.51 -12.82 -4.86
C THR A 493 -2.71 -14.12 -4.97
N PHE A 494 -2.84 -15.05 -4.01
CA PHE A 494 -2.03 -16.28 -4.02
C PHE A 494 -2.81 -17.44 -4.65
N GLU A 495 -2.16 -18.14 -5.58
CA GLU A 495 -2.73 -19.31 -6.24
C GLU A 495 -2.92 -20.46 -5.25
N ARG A 496 -3.99 -21.24 -5.42
CA ARG A 496 -4.35 -22.34 -4.50
C ARG A 496 -3.37 -23.52 -4.55
N HIS A 497 -2.66 -23.71 -5.65
CA HIS A 497 -1.65 -24.75 -5.85
C HIS A 497 -0.66 -24.27 -6.92
N THR A 498 0.61 -24.15 -6.57
CA THR A 498 1.69 -24.05 -7.56
C THR A 498 2.29 -25.45 -7.65
N PRO A 499 1.98 -26.26 -8.70
CA PRO A 499 2.68 -27.53 -8.86
C PRO A 499 4.19 -27.26 -8.96
N PRO A 500 5.06 -28.12 -8.39
CA PRO A 500 6.49 -27.92 -8.48
C PRO A 500 6.89 -27.87 -9.96
N GLN A 501 7.21 -26.69 -10.47
CA GLN A 501 7.68 -26.54 -11.84
C GLN A 501 9.00 -27.30 -11.97
N PRO A 502 9.19 -28.07 -13.04
CA PRO A 502 10.42 -28.81 -13.25
C PRO A 502 11.63 -27.88 -13.15
N PRO A 503 12.76 -28.39 -12.61
CA PRO A 503 14.00 -27.62 -12.56
C PRO A 503 14.33 -27.12 -13.97
N ALA A 504 14.87 -25.90 -14.06
CA ALA A 504 15.33 -25.35 -15.33
C ALA A 504 16.27 -26.37 -16.00
N SER A 505 16.05 -26.67 -17.28
CA SER A 505 16.86 -27.58 -18.07
C SER A 505 18.33 -27.14 -18.00
N GLY A 506 19.15 -27.93 -17.31
CA GLY A 506 20.58 -27.63 -17.09
C GLY A 506 21.08 -27.89 -15.68
N ILE A 507 20.20 -27.91 -14.66
CA ILE A 507 20.59 -28.34 -13.31
C ILE A 507 20.49 -29.86 -13.24
N ALA A 508 21.65 -30.53 -13.26
CA ALA A 508 21.76 -31.97 -13.13
C ALA A 508 20.88 -32.49 -11.97
N LYS A 509 20.10 -33.54 -12.23
CA LYS A 509 19.26 -34.26 -11.25
C LYS A 509 20.02 -34.75 -9.99
N ASN A 510 21.34 -34.60 -9.94
CA ASN A 510 22.21 -35.11 -8.88
C ASN A 510 22.42 -34.16 -7.67
N SER A 511 21.82 -32.96 -7.65
CA SER A 511 22.07 -31.98 -6.56
C SER A 511 21.00 -31.91 -5.46
N ALA A 512 19.87 -32.63 -5.60
CA ALA A 512 18.90 -32.77 -4.50
C ALA A 512 19.40 -33.80 -3.49
N GLY A 513 20.53 -33.48 -2.83
CA GLY A 513 21.03 -34.26 -1.72
C GLY A 513 19.97 -34.38 -0.63
N THR A 514 19.83 -35.58 -0.05
CA THR A 514 18.99 -35.82 1.13
C THR A 514 19.30 -34.75 2.18
N VAL A 515 18.33 -34.28 2.98
CA VAL A 515 18.56 -33.28 4.06
C VAL A 515 19.84 -33.59 4.88
N ARG A 516 20.11 -34.87 5.09
CA ARG A 516 21.31 -35.39 5.73
C ARG A 516 22.63 -35.02 5.05
N SER A 517 22.72 -35.01 3.71
CA SER A 517 23.96 -34.65 3.00
C SER A 517 24.23 -33.15 3.02
N ILE A 518 23.20 -32.31 3.20
CA ILE A 518 23.34 -30.85 3.33
C ILE A 518 23.84 -30.50 4.74
N LEU A 519 23.32 -31.17 5.78
CA LEU A 519 23.69 -30.94 7.18
C LEU A 519 25.15 -31.25 7.51
N VAL A 520 25.85 -32.05 6.69
CA VAL A 520 27.26 -32.40 6.89
C VAL A 520 28.20 -31.36 6.25
N GLN A 521 27.68 -30.41 5.45
CA GLN A 521 28.52 -29.42 4.78
C GLN A 521 28.97 -28.31 5.75
N PRO A 522 30.29 -28.07 5.92
CA PRO A 522 30.79 -27.02 6.80
C PRO A 522 30.33 -25.61 6.41
N ALA A 523 30.16 -25.37 5.10
CA ALA A 523 29.67 -24.10 4.57
C ALA A 523 28.28 -23.72 5.09
N LEU A 524 27.38 -24.71 5.29
CA LEU A 524 26.06 -24.47 5.86
C LEU A 524 26.17 -23.91 7.28
N TRP A 525 27.02 -24.52 8.11
CA TRP A 525 27.18 -24.13 9.51
C TRP A 525 27.88 -22.78 9.66
N LEU A 526 28.84 -22.47 8.78
CA LEU A 526 29.45 -21.14 8.73
C LEU A 526 28.44 -20.05 8.39
N ILE A 527 27.61 -20.27 7.36
CA ILE A 527 26.52 -19.33 6.99
C ILE A 527 25.53 -19.21 8.15
N ALA A 528 25.11 -20.34 8.73
CA ALA A 528 24.17 -20.34 9.85
C ALA A 528 24.72 -19.56 11.06
N PHE A 529 26.00 -19.74 11.39
CA PHE A 529 26.63 -19.00 12.49
C PHE A 529 26.72 -17.50 12.20
N ALA A 530 27.11 -17.12 10.97
CA ALA A 530 27.17 -15.70 10.57
C ALA A 530 25.79 -15.01 10.65
N PHE A 531 24.75 -15.65 10.10
CA PHE A 531 23.38 -15.14 10.20
C PHE A 531 22.86 -15.12 11.64
N MET A 532 23.22 -16.11 12.46
CA MET A 532 22.84 -16.14 13.87
C MET A 532 23.50 -15.00 14.65
N ALA A 533 24.79 -14.74 14.43
CA ALA A 533 25.51 -13.64 15.05
C ALA A 533 24.91 -12.28 14.66
N GLN A 534 24.66 -12.06 13.36
CA GLN A 534 23.98 -10.85 12.87
C GLN A 534 22.58 -10.70 13.49
N ALA A 535 21.77 -11.75 13.45
CA ALA A 535 20.41 -11.73 13.98
C ALA A 535 20.38 -11.46 15.49
N ALA A 536 21.35 -11.96 16.25
CA ALA A 536 21.49 -11.70 17.67
C ALA A 536 21.76 -10.21 17.95
N VAL A 537 22.68 -9.59 17.21
CA VAL A 537 22.99 -8.16 17.34
C VAL A 537 21.79 -7.30 16.96
N VAL A 538 21.21 -7.55 15.77
CA VAL A 538 20.07 -6.77 15.27
C VAL A 538 18.87 -6.89 16.20
N THR A 539 18.52 -8.09 16.66
CA THR A 539 17.40 -8.30 17.58
C THR A 539 17.66 -7.69 18.95
N GLY A 540 18.89 -7.80 19.46
CA GLY A 540 19.29 -7.19 20.73
C GLY A 540 19.15 -5.67 20.70
N LEU A 541 19.59 -5.01 19.62
CA LEU A 541 19.47 -3.57 19.48
C LEU A 541 18.03 -3.13 19.20
N SER A 542 17.33 -3.80 18.27
CA SER A 542 16.02 -3.37 17.80
C SER A 542 14.96 -3.35 18.90
N VAL A 543 15.03 -4.29 19.84
CA VAL A 543 14.09 -4.40 20.97
C VAL A 543 14.29 -3.29 22.01
N HIS A 544 15.53 -2.84 22.19
CA HIS A 544 15.91 -1.91 23.27
C HIS A 544 16.11 -0.46 22.83
N LEU A 545 16.14 -0.17 21.53
CA LEU A 545 16.46 1.16 21.01
C LEU A 545 15.50 2.27 21.48
N VAL A 546 14.19 2.06 21.33
CA VAL A 546 13.17 3.03 21.78
C VAL A 546 13.18 3.19 23.31
N PRO A 547 13.23 2.11 24.12
CA PRO A 547 13.43 2.22 25.55
C PRO A 547 14.68 3.01 25.96
N LEU A 548 15.81 2.76 25.30
CA LEU A 548 17.09 3.42 25.59
C LEU A 548 17.04 4.91 25.26
N MET A 549 16.50 5.28 24.10
CA MET A 549 16.28 6.68 23.72
C MET A 549 15.37 7.42 24.71
N THR A 550 14.31 6.75 25.16
CA THR A 550 13.35 7.33 26.11
C THR A 550 13.89 7.38 27.55
N ASP A 551 14.80 6.49 27.95
CA ASP A 551 15.54 6.62 29.21
C ASP A 551 16.49 7.83 29.20
N ASN A 552 16.99 8.22 28.02
CA ASN A 552 17.84 9.41 27.82
C ASN A 552 17.04 10.72 27.62
N GLY A 553 15.76 10.74 27.98
CA GLY A 553 14.93 11.95 27.98
C GLY A 553 14.24 12.29 26.66
N LEU A 554 14.35 11.45 25.62
CA LEU A 554 13.56 11.63 24.40
C LEU A 554 12.11 11.20 24.63
N THR A 555 11.16 11.88 23.99
CA THR A 555 9.76 11.45 24.00
C THR A 555 9.60 10.15 23.20
N ALA A 556 8.63 9.32 23.56
CA ALA A 556 8.38 8.03 22.89
C ALA A 556 8.15 8.21 21.38
N THR A 557 7.41 9.25 20.99
CA THR A 557 7.16 9.59 19.59
C THR A 557 8.44 9.95 18.83
N VAL A 558 9.31 10.78 19.42
CA VAL A 558 10.59 11.15 18.79
C VAL A 558 11.50 9.93 18.67
N ALA A 559 11.61 9.13 19.73
CA ALA A 559 12.38 7.89 19.73
C ALA A 559 11.88 6.90 18.65
N GLY A 560 10.57 6.69 18.54
CA GLY A 560 9.97 5.84 17.50
C GLY A 560 10.19 6.37 16.09
N THR A 561 10.16 7.70 15.90
CA THR A 561 10.41 8.33 14.60
C THR A 561 11.87 8.20 14.18
N LEU A 562 12.82 8.44 15.09
CA LEU A 562 14.25 8.25 14.84
C LEU A 562 14.54 6.79 14.49
N PHE A 563 13.99 5.84 15.25
CA PHE A 563 14.19 4.42 14.97
C PHE A 563 13.57 4.00 13.62
N GLY A 564 12.37 4.50 13.30
CA GLY A 564 11.77 4.31 11.98
C GLY A 564 12.66 4.84 10.85
N GLY A 565 13.25 6.04 11.03
CA GLY A 565 14.20 6.63 10.10
C GLY A 565 15.45 5.77 9.87
N MET A 566 16.00 5.17 10.92
CA MET A 566 17.12 4.24 10.80
C MET A 566 16.80 3.02 9.93
N ILE A 567 15.57 2.47 10.04
CA ILE A 567 15.12 1.36 9.19
C ILE A 567 15.06 1.79 7.72
N LEU A 568 14.63 3.01 7.43
CA LEU A 568 14.53 3.53 6.07
C LEU A 568 15.90 3.65 5.39
N LEU A 569 16.94 4.00 6.17
CA LEU A 569 18.31 4.10 5.67
C LEU A 569 18.89 2.75 5.21
N SER A 570 18.28 1.62 5.59
CA SER A 570 18.70 0.29 5.09
C SER A 570 18.24 0.01 3.65
N VAL A 571 17.26 0.75 3.12
CA VAL A 571 16.65 0.47 1.80
C VAL A 571 17.66 0.55 0.65
N PRO A 572 18.49 1.60 0.53
CA PRO A 572 19.49 1.68 -0.55
C PRO A 572 20.50 0.53 -0.48
N VAL A 573 20.95 0.16 0.74
CA VAL A 573 21.90 -0.93 0.96
C VAL A 573 21.31 -2.28 0.54
N ARG A 574 20.04 -2.54 0.87
CA ARG A 574 19.32 -3.75 0.44
C ARG A 574 19.21 -3.85 -1.07
N LEU A 575 18.83 -2.77 -1.74
CA LEU A 575 18.73 -2.75 -3.21
C LEU A 575 20.09 -2.97 -3.88
N LEU A 576 21.15 -2.33 -3.36
CA LEU A 576 22.53 -2.56 -3.81
C LEU A 576 22.94 -4.03 -3.62
N ALA A 577 22.68 -4.59 -2.44
CA ALA A 577 22.94 -6.00 -2.15
C ALA A 577 22.17 -6.93 -3.10
N GLY A 578 20.94 -6.59 -3.47
CA GLY A 578 20.16 -7.30 -4.49
C GLY A 578 20.83 -7.29 -5.87
N VAL A 579 21.35 -6.14 -6.32
CA VAL A 579 22.11 -6.03 -7.58
C VAL A 579 23.37 -6.89 -7.52
N VAL A 580 24.13 -6.80 -6.42
CA VAL A 580 25.36 -7.55 -6.23
C VAL A 580 25.07 -9.05 -6.21
N ALA A 581 24.02 -9.49 -5.49
CA ALA A 581 23.64 -10.89 -5.41
C ALA A 581 23.28 -11.50 -6.78
N ASP A 582 22.67 -10.71 -7.67
CA ASP A 582 22.27 -11.18 -9.00
C ASP A 582 23.40 -11.07 -10.05
N ARG A 583 24.40 -10.20 -9.86
CA ARG A 583 25.41 -9.90 -10.90
C ARG A 583 26.86 -10.24 -10.53
N ALA A 584 27.19 -10.36 -9.25
CA ALA A 584 28.57 -10.57 -8.84
C ALA A 584 29.01 -12.05 -9.01
N PRO A 585 30.26 -12.29 -9.42
CA PRO A 585 30.79 -13.65 -9.50
C PRO A 585 30.88 -14.29 -8.11
N ILE A 586 30.62 -15.60 -8.04
CA ILE A 586 30.55 -16.38 -6.80
C ILE A 586 31.83 -16.25 -5.95
N SER A 587 32.99 -16.04 -6.57
CA SER A 587 34.28 -15.86 -5.91
C SER A 587 34.39 -14.56 -5.10
N VAL A 588 33.63 -13.52 -5.47
CA VAL A 588 33.70 -12.18 -4.89
C VAL A 588 32.54 -11.91 -3.93
N LEU A 589 31.47 -12.71 -4.03
CA LEU A 589 30.27 -12.63 -3.20
C LEU A 589 30.56 -12.63 -1.68
N PRO A 590 31.41 -13.52 -1.13
CA PRO A 590 31.65 -13.57 0.31
C PRO A 590 32.32 -12.30 0.86
N ILE A 591 33.23 -11.70 0.09
CA ILE A 591 33.95 -10.47 0.48
C ILE A 591 32.97 -9.28 0.46
N PHE A 592 32.15 -9.17 -0.57
CA PHE A 592 31.13 -8.12 -0.64
C PHE A 592 30.04 -8.29 0.41
N LEU A 593 29.58 -9.51 0.67
CA LEU A 593 28.61 -9.78 1.72
C LEU A 593 29.18 -9.47 3.11
N ALA A 594 30.46 -9.76 3.36
CA ALA A 594 31.14 -9.38 4.60
C ALA A 594 31.25 -7.85 4.76
N ILE A 595 31.61 -7.13 3.69
CA ILE A 595 31.67 -5.66 3.70
C ILE A 595 30.27 -5.06 3.92
N LEU A 596 29.24 -5.58 3.23
CA LEU A 596 27.86 -5.13 3.39
C LEU A 596 27.31 -5.42 4.79
N LEU A 597 27.64 -6.58 5.38
CA LEU A 597 27.31 -6.91 6.77
C LEU A 597 27.95 -5.93 7.77
N VAL A 598 29.18 -5.49 7.52
CA VAL A 598 29.87 -4.47 8.33
C VAL A 598 29.27 -3.07 8.13
N LEU A 599 28.76 -2.77 6.94
CA LEU A 599 28.09 -1.49 6.66
C LEU A 599 26.63 -1.44 7.14
N GLU A 600 25.99 -2.60 7.33
CA GLU A 600 24.61 -2.73 7.83
C GLU A 600 24.55 -2.84 9.37
N ALA A 601 25.64 -3.27 10.01
CA ALA A 601 25.84 -3.29 11.47
C ALA A 601 26.26 -1.91 11.99
#